data_AF-A0A2D7ZI42-F1
#
_entry.id   AF-A0A2D7ZI42-F1
#
_cell.length_a   1.000
_cell.length_b   1.000
_cell.length_c   1.000
_cell.angle_alpha   90.00
_cell.angle_beta   90.00
_cell.angle_gamma   90.00
#
_symmetry.space_group_name_H-M   'P 1'
#
loop_
_entity.id
_entity.type
_entity.pdbx_description
1 polymer ?
#
loop_
_entity_poly.entity_id
_entity_poly.type
_entity_poly.pdbx_seq_one_letter_code
_entity_poly.pdbx_strand_id
1 'polypeptide(L)'
;MITVIVPAHDSAEPLAGLLAALVPAAVEGLVREVIVADGDADPATAALCEDAGAILLRGSIAAAAAVAKGNWLLILAPEIRFPSRWIEVVADHSSRATRPALLLPPLTTGWFAGRRQTRNAGLLVRTRDFGGTQGDLKFLVSQFGRGAVRLA
;
A
#
# COMPACT_ATOMS: atom_id res chain seq x y z
N MET A 1 0.21 14.06 2.03
CA MET A 1 0.58 13.17 3.14
C MET A 1 -0.27 11.91 3.06
N ILE A 2 0.39 10.75 3.07
CA ILE A 2 -0.16 9.43 2.72
C ILE A 2 -0.18 8.54 3.96
N THR A 3 -1.27 7.82 4.23
CA THR A 3 -1.27 6.66 5.12
C THR A 3 -1.04 5.41 4.28
N VAL A 4 -0.03 4.63 4.62
CA VAL A 4 0.20 3.32 3.98
C VAL A 4 -0.60 2.27 4.73
N ILE A 5 -1.33 1.42 4.02
CA ILE A 5 -2.06 0.29 4.61
C ILE A 5 -1.50 -1.00 4.03
N VAL A 6 -1.11 -1.93 4.90
CA VAL A 6 -0.56 -3.22 4.51
C VAL A 6 -1.43 -4.33 5.11
N PRO A 7 -2.22 -5.08 4.30
CA PRO A 7 -2.83 -6.31 4.77
C PRO A 7 -1.72 -7.36 4.94
N ALA A 8 -1.38 -7.68 6.19
CA ALA A 8 -0.49 -8.79 6.49
C ALA A 8 -1.36 -10.00 6.84
N HIS A 9 -1.05 -11.16 6.28
CA HIS A 9 -1.55 -12.44 6.76
C HIS A 9 -0.36 -13.40 6.61
N ASP A 10 0.21 -13.84 7.73
CA ASP A 10 1.38 -14.74 7.79
C ASP A 10 2.57 -14.33 6.91
N SER A 11 2.89 -13.03 6.85
CA SER A 11 3.87 -12.47 5.90
C SER A 11 4.95 -11.61 6.58
N ALA A 12 5.51 -12.05 7.70
CA ALA A 12 6.47 -11.27 8.49
C ALA A 12 7.74 -10.86 7.71
N GLU A 13 8.37 -11.78 6.95
CA GLU A 13 9.58 -11.47 6.19
C GLU A 13 9.32 -10.47 5.02
N PRO A 14 8.31 -10.67 4.15
CA PRO A 14 7.93 -9.66 3.16
C PRO A 14 7.59 -8.31 3.79
N LEU A 15 6.89 -8.32 4.93
CA LEU A 15 6.51 -7.10 5.65
C LEU A 15 7.76 -6.32 6.12
N ALA A 16 8.78 -6.98 6.66
CA ALA A 16 10.04 -6.34 7.05
C ALA A 16 10.67 -5.60 5.87
N GLY A 17 10.75 -6.27 4.71
CA GLY A 17 11.29 -5.69 3.49
C GLY A 17 10.50 -4.48 3.00
N LEU A 18 9.16 -4.56 3.07
CA LEU A 18 8.28 -3.44 2.71
C LEU A 18 8.47 -2.26 3.66
N LEU A 19 8.48 -2.47 4.98
CA LEU A 19 8.64 -1.38 5.95
C LEU A 19 9.99 -0.68 5.78
N ALA A 20 11.07 -1.44 5.56
CA ALA A 20 12.38 -0.88 5.26
C ALA A 20 12.35 -0.02 3.97
N ALA A 21 11.65 -0.47 2.94
CA ALA A 21 11.50 0.27 1.67
C ALA A 21 10.68 1.56 1.80
N LEU A 22 9.83 1.69 2.83
CA LEU A 22 9.03 2.88 3.11
C LEU A 22 9.79 3.96 3.89
N VAL A 23 10.92 3.62 4.53
CA VAL A 23 11.71 4.56 5.36
C VAL A 23 12.08 5.84 4.61
N PRO A 24 12.61 5.81 3.37
CA PRO A 24 12.95 7.05 2.67
C PRO A 24 11.73 7.95 2.43
N ALA A 25 10.57 7.36 2.12
CA ALA A 25 9.33 8.12 1.90
C ALA A 25 8.76 8.71 3.20
N ALA A 26 9.02 8.08 4.35
CA ALA A 26 8.70 8.64 5.65
C ALA A 26 9.64 9.82 5.99
N VAL A 27 10.94 9.68 5.73
CA VAL A 27 11.94 10.74 5.91
C VAL A 27 11.63 11.97 5.05
N GLU A 28 11.19 11.78 3.81
CA GLU A 28 10.75 12.85 2.91
C GLU A 28 9.39 13.47 3.30
N GLY A 29 8.72 12.95 4.33
CA GLY A 29 7.43 13.44 4.80
C GLY A 29 6.24 13.08 3.88
N LEU A 30 6.47 12.22 2.88
CA LEU A 30 5.41 11.72 2.00
C LEU A 30 4.47 10.77 2.77
N VAL A 31 5.06 9.82 3.51
CA VAL A 31 4.35 8.85 4.34
C VAL A 31 4.16 9.43 5.75
N ARG A 32 2.91 9.52 6.18
CA ARG A 32 2.50 9.98 7.50
C ARG A 32 2.59 8.90 8.55
N GLU A 33 2.09 7.73 8.21
CA GLU A 33 2.00 6.57 9.09
C GLU A 33 1.83 5.32 8.22
N VAL A 34 2.15 4.18 8.82
CA VAL A 34 1.91 2.86 8.24
C VAL A 34 0.98 2.11 9.18
N ILE A 35 -0.09 1.54 8.63
CA ILE A 35 -1.04 0.71 9.37
C ILE A 35 -0.99 -0.70 8.78
N VAL A 36 -0.60 -1.68 9.61
CA VAL A 36 -0.66 -3.10 9.27
C VAL A 36 -2.03 -3.62 9.69
N ALA A 37 -2.84 -4.04 8.73
CA ALA A 37 -4.18 -4.55 8.94
C ALA A 37 -4.14 -6.09 8.93
N ASP A 38 -4.12 -6.70 10.11
CA ASP A 38 -4.01 -8.15 10.26
C ASP A 38 -4.80 -8.60 11.49
N GLY A 39 -5.88 -9.35 11.27
CA GLY A 39 -6.74 -9.87 12.33
C GLY A 39 -6.03 -10.92 13.21
N ASP A 40 -5.17 -11.72 12.60
CA ASP A 40 -4.57 -12.92 13.18
C ASP A 40 -3.05 -12.76 13.39
N ALA A 41 -2.56 -11.51 13.40
CA ALA A 41 -1.14 -11.18 13.53
C ALA A 41 -0.46 -11.94 14.66
N ASP A 42 0.60 -12.65 14.29
CA ASP A 42 1.48 -13.39 15.18
C ASP A 42 2.39 -12.44 16.00
N PRO A 43 3.06 -12.95 17.06
CA PRO A 43 3.95 -12.13 17.87
C PRO A 43 5.13 -11.53 17.09
N ALA A 44 5.60 -12.21 16.04
CA ALA A 44 6.69 -11.73 15.20
C ALA A 44 6.27 -10.48 14.40
N THR A 45 5.07 -10.50 13.83
CA THR A 45 4.46 -9.37 13.11
C THR A 45 4.22 -8.19 14.05
N ALA A 46 3.76 -8.46 15.27
CA ALA A 46 3.57 -7.41 16.29
C ALA A 46 4.89 -6.73 16.68
N ALA A 47 5.94 -7.51 16.97
CA ALA A 47 7.26 -6.99 17.29
C ALA A 47 7.85 -6.17 16.13
N LEU A 48 7.69 -6.66 14.90
CA LEU A 48 8.15 -5.98 13.70
C LEU A 48 7.42 -4.63 13.51
N CYS A 49 6.11 -4.57 13.77
CA CYS A 49 5.37 -3.31 13.72
C CYS A 49 5.89 -2.32 14.77
N GLU A 50 6.15 -2.79 16.00
CA GLU A 50 6.71 -1.98 17.08
C GLU A 50 8.09 -1.41 16.71
N ASP A 51 9.00 -2.26 16.22
CA ASP A 51 10.35 -1.87 15.80
C ASP A 51 10.35 -0.85 14.65
N ALA A 52 9.42 -1.00 13.71
CA ALA A 52 9.30 -0.11 12.56
C ALA A 52 8.47 1.16 12.85
N GLY A 53 7.86 1.28 14.04
CA GLY A 53 6.92 2.35 14.37
C GLY A 53 5.63 2.31 13.55
N ALA A 54 5.25 1.14 13.03
CA ALA A 54 4.00 0.91 12.33
C ALA A 54 2.87 0.60 13.33
N ILE A 55 1.64 1.00 13.00
CA ILE A 55 0.46 0.72 13.80
C ILE A 55 -0.08 -0.65 13.41
N LEU A 56 -0.08 -1.61 14.34
CA LEU A 56 -0.80 -2.86 14.14
C LEU A 56 -2.29 -2.67 14.47
N LEU A 57 -3.15 -2.90 13.49
CA LEU A 57 -4.61 -2.90 13.63
C LEU A 57 -5.14 -4.31 13.38
N ARG A 58 -5.80 -4.89 14.39
CA ARG A 58 -6.52 -6.15 14.26
C ARG A 58 -7.84 -5.92 13.55
N GLY A 59 -7.84 -6.04 12.22
CA GLY A 59 -9.02 -5.76 11.41
C GLY A 59 -8.74 -5.72 9.92
N SER A 60 -9.75 -5.28 9.15
CA SER A 60 -9.68 -5.23 7.70
C SER A 60 -8.99 -3.96 7.17
N ILE A 61 -8.66 -3.97 5.88
CA ILE A 61 -8.18 -2.78 5.15
C ILE A 61 -9.16 -1.60 5.32
N ALA A 62 -10.46 -1.87 5.34
CA ALA A 62 -11.47 -0.84 5.53
C ALA A 62 -11.46 -0.25 6.96
N ALA A 63 -11.22 -1.08 7.97
CA ALA A 63 -11.04 -0.61 9.34
C ALA A 63 -9.78 0.27 9.47
N ALA A 64 -8.67 -0.13 8.85
CA ALA A 64 -7.46 0.67 8.77
C ALA A 64 -7.69 2.00 8.03
N ALA A 65 -8.43 1.98 6.92
CA ALA A 65 -8.77 3.18 6.16
C ALA A 65 -9.65 4.16 6.96
N ALA A 66 -10.51 3.65 7.85
CA ALA A 66 -11.39 4.47 8.69
C ALA A 66 -10.63 5.27 9.76
N VAL A 67 -9.49 4.76 10.23
CA VAL A 67 -8.64 5.42 11.25
C VAL A 67 -7.42 6.12 10.65
N ALA A 68 -7.25 6.05 9.33
CA ALA A 68 -6.14 6.66 8.62
C ALA A 68 -6.17 8.19 8.74
N LYS A 69 -5.00 8.78 9.02
CA LYS A 69 -4.81 10.23 9.19
C LYS A 69 -4.33 10.92 7.92
N GLY A 70 -3.88 10.17 6.92
CA GLY A 70 -3.47 10.67 5.61
C GLY A 70 -4.69 11.02 4.76
N ASN A 71 -4.53 12.01 3.87
CA ASN A 71 -5.56 12.37 2.88
C ASN A 71 -5.60 11.41 1.68
N TRP A 72 -4.55 10.60 1.57
CA TRP A 72 -4.36 9.55 0.60
C TRP A 72 -4.05 8.25 1.33
N LEU A 73 -4.58 7.16 0.79
CA LEU A 73 -4.32 5.80 1.20
C LEU A 73 -3.47 5.15 0.12
N LEU A 74 -2.32 4.60 0.51
CA LEU A 74 -1.49 3.76 -0.34
C LEU A 74 -1.57 2.33 0.20
N ILE A 75 -2.36 1.48 -0.45
CA ILE A 75 -2.61 0.12 -0.02
C ILE A 75 -1.67 -0.81 -0.77
N LEU A 76 -0.81 -1.52 -0.05
CA LEU A 76 0.31 -2.27 -0.61
C LEU A 76 0.28 -3.73 -0.16
N ALA A 77 0.58 -4.66 -1.06
CA ALA A 77 0.86 -6.03 -0.67
C ALA A 77 2.23 -6.09 0.03
N PRO A 78 2.41 -6.92 1.08
CA PRO A 78 3.71 -7.11 1.74
C PRO A 78 4.86 -7.42 0.77
N GLU A 79 4.58 -8.17 -0.30
CA GLU A 79 5.55 -8.60 -1.30
C GLU A 79 5.75 -7.62 -2.47
N ILE A 80 5.19 -6.41 -2.41
CA ILE A 80 5.30 -5.47 -3.51
C ILE A 80 6.76 -5.07 -3.74
N ARG A 81 7.16 -5.07 -5.02
CA ARG A 81 8.43 -4.53 -5.46
C ARG A 81 8.18 -3.15 -6.05
N PHE A 82 8.78 -2.12 -5.45
CA PHE A 82 8.63 -0.77 -5.95
C PHE A 82 9.36 -0.57 -7.29
N PRO A 83 8.78 0.19 -8.23
CA PRO A 83 9.52 0.69 -9.38
C PRO A 83 10.58 1.71 -8.95
N SER A 84 11.52 1.97 -9.86
CA SER A 84 12.49 3.05 -9.70
C SER A 84 11.74 4.38 -9.53
N ARG A 85 12.20 5.24 -8.62
CA ARG A 85 11.62 6.59 -8.39
C ARG A 85 10.16 6.58 -7.93
N TRP A 86 9.67 5.47 -7.35
CA TRP A 86 8.27 5.34 -6.92
C TRP A 86 7.78 6.47 -5.99
N ILE A 87 8.66 6.98 -5.13
CA ILE A 87 8.36 8.07 -4.18
C ILE A 87 7.95 9.32 -4.96
N GLU A 88 8.72 9.65 -5.99
CA GLU A 88 8.55 10.86 -6.80
C GLU A 88 7.26 10.80 -7.63
N VAL A 89 6.97 9.66 -8.27
CA VAL A 89 5.72 9.49 -9.02
C VAL A 89 4.48 9.48 -8.11
N VAL A 90 4.57 8.92 -6.91
CA VAL A 90 3.49 8.96 -5.93
C VAL A 90 3.29 10.38 -5.37
N ALA A 91 4.38 11.09 -5.07
CA ALA A 91 4.35 12.48 -4.62
C ALA A 91 3.73 13.40 -5.69
N ASP A 92 4.19 13.29 -6.93
CA ASP A 92 3.67 14.09 -8.05
C ASP A 92 2.17 13.82 -8.28
N HIS A 93 1.78 12.54 -8.36
CA HIS A 93 0.37 12.18 -8.53
C HIS A 93 -0.51 12.68 -7.38
N SER A 94 -0.09 12.48 -6.13
CA SER A 94 -0.88 12.87 -4.96
C SER A 94 -1.01 14.40 -4.78
N SER A 95 -0.11 15.18 -5.39
CA SER A 95 -0.14 16.65 -5.37
C SER A 95 -0.97 17.25 -6.52
N ARG A 96 -1.02 16.61 -7.69
CA ARG A 96 -1.66 17.16 -8.90
C ARG A 96 -3.01 16.54 -9.24
N ALA A 97 -3.19 15.27 -8.92
CA ALA A 97 -4.32 14.49 -9.40
C ALA A 97 -5.36 14.26 -8.31
N THR A 98 -6.59 14.02 -8.74
CA THR A 98 -7.73 13.73 -7.86
C THR A 98 -8.20 12.28 -7.98
N ARG A 99 -7.77 11.58 -9.03
CA ARG A 99 -8.21 10.22 -9.33
C ARG A 99 -7.29 9.16 -8.69
N PRO A 100 -7.78 7.93 -8.52
CA PRO A 100 -6.96 6.81 -8.07
C PRO A 100 -5.79 6.53 -9.02
N ALA A 101 -4.77 5.85 -8.50
CA ALA A 101 -3.65 5.33 -9.26
C ALA A 101 -3.28 3.92 -8.82
N LEU A 102 -2.72 3.14 -9.73
CA LEU A 102 -2.14 1.83 -9.48
C LEU A 102 -0.62 1.95 -9.56
N LEU A 103 0.05 1.62 -8.48
CA LEU A 103 1.50 1.49 -8.43
C LEU A 103 1.88 0.10 -8.92
N LEU A 104 2.43 0.04 -10.13
CA LEU A 104 2.75 -1.22 -10.79
C LEU A 104 4.16 -1.66 -10.40
N PRO A 105 4.35 -2.93 -10.02
CA PRO A 105 5.68 -3.47 -9.85
C PRO A 105 6.44 -3.49 -11.19
N PRO A 106 7.79 -3.50 -11.15
CA PRO A 106 8.61 -3.62 -12.35
C PRO A 106 8.17 -4.79 -13.24
N LEU A 107 8.21 -4.58 -14.55
CA LEU A 107 7.97 -5.65 -15.51
C LEU A 107 9.04 -6.74 -15.33
N THR A 108 8.62 -7.93 -14.90
CA THR A 108 9.51 -9.09 -14.89
C THR A 108 9.59 -9.67 -16.30
N THR A 109 10.78 -10.03 -16.79
CA THR A 109 10.92 -10.70 -18.09
C THR A 109 10.27 -12.09 -18.07
N GLY A 110 9.39 -12.38 -19.03
CA GLY A 110 8.79 -13.71 -19.19
C GLY A 110 7.42 -13.68 -19.88
N TRP A 111 7.01 -14.82 -20.44
CA TRP A 111 5.75 -15.00 -21.17
C TRP A 111 4.47 -14.71 -20.36
N PHE A 112 4.56 -14.66 -19.02
CA PHE A 112 3.45 -14.29 -18.11
C PHE A 112 3.58 -12.92 -17.44
N ALA A 113 4.54 -12.09 -17.86
CA ALA A 113 4.88 -10.81 -17.24
C ALA A 113 3.66 -9.90 -17.03
N GLY A 114 2.85 -9.70 -18.08
CA GLY A 114 1.72 -8.77 -18.05
C GLY A 114 0.58 -9.18 -17.12
N ARG A 115 0.38 -10.50 -16.88
CA ARG A 115 -0.71 -11.01 -16.03
C ARG A 115 -0.34 -11.04 -14.54
N ARG A 116 0.96 -11.10 -14.20
CA ARG A 116 1.44 -11.01 -12.81
C ARG A 116 1.54 -9.56 -12.31
N GLN A 117 1.83 -8.61 -13.20
CA GLN A 117 2.06 -7.22 -12.82
C GLN A 117 0.87 -6.56 -12.10
N THR A 118 -0.36 -6.83 -12.51
CA THR A 118 -1.55 -6.21 -11.91
C THR A 118 -2.02 -6.89 -10.61
N ARG A 119 -1.57 -8.12 -10.34
CA ARG A 119 -1.98 -8.87 -9.14
C ARG A 119 -1.36 -8.33 -7.85
N ASN A 120 -0.16 -7.77 -7.96
CA ASN A 120 0.60 -7.22 -6.83
C ASN A 120 0.73 -5.69 -6.94
N ALA A 121 -0.16 -5.06 -7.71
CA ALA A 121 -0.17 -3.60 -7.82
C ALA A 121 -0.64 -2.98 -6.50
N GLY A 122 0.03 -1.91 -6.10
CA GLY A 122 -0.43 -1.06 -5.01
C GLY A 122 -1.59 -0.17 -5.48
N LEU A 123 -2.50 0.16 -4.59
CA LEU A 123 -3.59 1.11 -4.86
C LEU A 123 -3.33 2.42 -4.14
N LEU A 124 -3.27 3.52 -4.87
CA LEU A 124 -3.26 4.88 -4.34
C LEU A 124 -4.65 5.51 -4.56
N VAL A 125 -5.33 5.87 -3.49
CA VAL A 125 -6.69 6.43 -3.54
C VAL A 125 -6.87 7.47 -2.45
N ARG A 126 -7.71 8.49 -2.66
CA ARG A 126 -7.98 9.46 -1.59
C ARG A 126 -8.81 8.83 -0.50
N THR A 127 -8.50 9.16 0.75
CA THR A 127 -9.22 8.65 1.93
C THR A 127 -10.71 8.95 1.84
N ARG A 128 -11.08 10.16 1.38
CA ARG A 128 -12.48 10.55 1.16
C ARG A 128 -13.20 9.79 0.04
N ASP A 129 -12.47 9.27 -0.95
CA ASP A 129 -13.05 8.56 -2.09
C ASP A 129 -13.09 7.04 -1.87
N PHE A 130 -12.41 6.53 -0.83
CA PHE A 130 -12.36 5.11 -0.53
C PHE A 130 -13.72 4.54 -0.08
N GLY A 131 -14.54 5.37 0.57
CA GLY A 131 -15.94 5.05 0.89
C GLY A 131 -16.13 3.84 1.82
N GLY A 132 -15.11 3.45 2.61
CA GLY A 132 -15.19 2.29 3.50
C GLY A 132 -15.34 0.95 2.78
N THR A 133 -14.90 0.87 1.51
CA THR A 133 -15.00 -0.35 0.70
C THR A 133 -14.35 -1.53 1.42
N GLN A 134 -15.14 -2.59 1.66
CA GLN A 134 -14.64 -3.84 2.21
C GLN A 134 -14.02 -4.71 1.12
N GLY A 135 -13.05 -5.55 1.51
CA GLY A 135 -12.44 -6.55 0.66
C GLY A 135 -10.92 -6.45 0.59
N ASP A 136 -10.32 -7.47 -0.03
CA ASP A 136 -8.88 -7.59 -0.15
C ASP A 136 -8.31 -6.61 -1.18
N LEU A 137 -7.00 -6.38 -1.14
CA LEU A 137 -6.30 -5.52 -2.08
C LEU A 137 -6.61 -5.85 -3.56
N LYS A 138 -6.73 -7.13 -3.93
CA LYS A 138 -7.08 -7.54 -5.29
C LYS A 138 -8.46 -7.03 -5.73
N PHE A 139 -9.44 -7.09 -4.83
CA PHE A 139 -10.78 -6.56 -5.06
C PHE A 139 -10.73 -5.04 -5.21
N LEU A 140 -10.00 -4.35 -4.33
CA LEU A 140 -9.84 -2.90 -4.37
C LEU A 140 -9.15 -2.42 -5.65
N VAL A 141 -8.07 -3.08 -6.08
CA VAL A 141 -7.38 -2.79 -7.35
C VAL A 141 -8.32 -3.00 -8.55
N SER A 142 -9.15 -4.04 -8.52
CA SER A 142 -10.16 -4.28 -9.57
C SER A 142 -11.23 -3.18 -9.59
N GLN A 143 -11.73 -2.78 -8.42
CA GLN A 143 -12.78 -1.77 -8.27
C GLN A 143 -12.29 -0.38 -8.72
N PHE A 144 -11.14 0.07 -8.19
CA PHE A 144 -10.61 1.40 -8.47
C PHE A 144 -9.77 1.46 -9.76
N GLY A 145 -9.46 0.31 -10.38
CA GLY A 145 -8.62 0.23 -11.58
C GLY A 145 -9.25 0.84 -12.83
N ARG A 146 -10.59 0.93 -12.91
CA ARG A 146 -11.28 1.60 -14.03
C ARG A 146 -11.05 3.11 -13.96
N GLY A 147 -10.10 3.61 -14.74
CA GLY A 147 -9.73 5.03 -14.81
C GLY A 147 -8.52 5.44 -13.96
N ALA A 148 -7.93 4.50 -13.23
CA ALA A 148 -6.72 4.76 -12.44
C ALA A 148 -5.52 5.09 -13.34
N VAL A 149 -4.68 6.03 -12.91
CA VAL A 149 -3.34 6.22 -13.50
C VAL A 149 -2.52 4.97 -13.23
N ARG A 150 -1.69 4.55 -14.19
CA ARG A 150 -0.66 3.54 -13.93
C ARG A 150 0.64 4.26 -13.64
N LEU A 151 1.15 4.11 -12.42
CA LEU A 151 2.46 4.59 -12.00
C LEU A 151 3.43 3.41 -12.10
N ALA A 152 4.52 3.57 -12.84
CA ALA A 152 5.52 2.54 -13.10
C ALA A 152 6.92 3.16 -13.16
#